data_AF-A0A9E5Z568-F1
#
_entry.id   AF-A0A9E5Z568-F1
#
_cell.length_a   1.000
_cell.length_b   1.000
_cell.length_c   1.000
_cell.angle_alpha   90.00
_cell.angle_beta   90.00
_cell.angle_gamma   90.00
#
_symmetry.space_group_name_H-M   'P 1'
#
loop_
_entity.id
_entity.type
_entity.pdbx_description
1 polymer ?
#
loop_
_entity_poly.entity_id
_entity_poly.type
_entity_poly.pdbx_seq_one_letter_code
_entity_poly.pdbx_strand_id
1 'polypeptide(L)'
;MTTFLVLSRRYWFIALASLLVISFGACAAQNTGNSNNSSSSSKQGSAETSVSVNWYEGGTLHRATVSSWRSATYGNKLATAADFLTATLWKGQLKSPDDFDRLKLKATMLVAAIDDVATVELTASLDVAEIASGIFLLGNDLGP
;
A
#
# COMPACT_ATOMS: atom_id res chain seq x y z
N MET A 1 -24.24 29.59 -1.42
CA MET A 1 -23.28 29.85 -2.52
C MET A 1 -21.87 29.43 -2.12
N THR A 2 -21.58 28.13 -1.95
CA THR A 2 -20.23 27.65 -1.56
C THR A 2 -19.84 26.30 -2.16
N THR A 3 -20.72 25.59 -2.87
CA THR A 3 -20.44 24.26 -3.41
C THR A 3 -19.79 24.25 -4.81
N PHE A 4 -19.69 25.40 -5.48
CA PHE A 4 -19.18 25.48 -6.86
C PHE A 4 -17.64 25.61 -6.99
N LEU A 5 -16.91 25.82 -5.89
CA LEU A 5 -15.46 26.08 -5.94
C LEU A 5 -14.55 24.86 -5.74
N VAL A 6 -15.07 23.72 -5.27
CA VAL A 6 -14.24 22.52 -5.08
C VAL A 6 -14.13 21.69 -6.36
N LEU A 7 -15.13 21.78 -7.26
CA LEU A 7 -15.08 21.06 -8.53
C LEU A 7 -14.15 21.73 -9.55
N SER A 8 -13.97 23.05 -9.52
CA SER A 8 -13.16 23.77 -10.53
C SER A 8 -11.65 23.46 -10.47
N ARG A 9 -11.11 23.06 -9.31
CA ARG A 9 -9.70 22.65 -9.17
C ARG A 9 -9.41 21.24 -9.71
N ARG A 10 -10.44 20.40 -9.87
CA ARG A 10 -10.30 19.01 -10.33
C ARG A 10 -10.39 18.87 -11.85
N TYR A 11 -11.02 19.82 -12.55
CA TYR A 11 -11.18 19.75 -14.01
C TYR A 11 -10.06 20.40 -14.82
N TRP A 12 -9.16 21.19 -14.22
CA TRP A 12 -8.04 21.81 -14.95
C TRP A 12 -6.99 20.78 -15.39
N PHE A 13 -6.75 19.74 -14.60
CA PHE A 13 -5.77 18.70 -14.92
C PHE A 13 -6.29 17.65 -15.91
N ILE A 14 -7.61 17.49 -16.04
CA ILE A 14 -8.22 16.45 -16.89
C ILE A 14 -8.25 16.88 -18.37
N ALA A 15 -8.22 18.18 -18.67
CA ALA A 15 -8.36 18.70 -20.03
C ALA A 15 -7.08 18.64 -20.90
N LEU A 16 -5.90 18.33 -20.34
CA LEU A 16 -4.62 18.39 -21.06
C LEU A 16 -4.03 17.04 -21.48
N ALA A 17 -4.54 15.91 -20.98
CA ALA A 17 -4.00 14.58 -21.27
C ALA A 17 -4.71 13.84 -22.41
N SER A 18 -5.62 14.50 -23.12
CA SER A 18 -6.37 13.95 -24.25
C SER A 18 -5.66 14.18 -25.59
N LEU A 19 -4.39 13.79 -25.73
CA LEU A 19 -3.78 13.61 -27.06
C LEU A 19 -2.44 12.87 -27.00
N LEU A 20 -2.45 11.53 -27.08
CA LEU A 20 -1.66 10.78 -28.08
C LEU A 20 -1.93 9.28 -27.97
N VAL A 21 -2.74 8.82 -28.92
CA VAL A 21 -2.84 7.42 -29.38
C VAL A 21 -1.69 7.14 -30.34
N ILE A 22 -1.38 5.85 -30.58
CA ILE A 22 -0.54 5.21 -31.63
C ILE A 22 0.71 4.57 -30.98
N SER A 23 1.09 3.29 -31.11
CA SER A 23 0.61 2.10 -31.81
C SER A 23 1.67 0.98 -31.61
N PHE A 24 1.22 -0.27 -31.47
CA PHE A 24 1.87 -1.55 -31.84
C PHE A 24 3.20 -2.02 -31.22
N GLY A 25 3.18 -3.28 -30.78
CA GLY A 25 4.37 -4.08 -30.50
C GLY A 25 4.05 -5.47 -29.96
N ALA A 26 3.37 -6.31 -30.75
CA ALA A 26 3.24 -7.74 -30.47
C ALA A 26 4.47 -8.50 -30.99
N CYS A 27 5.09 -9.34 -30.17
CA CYS A 27 5.70 -10.58 -30.64
C CYS A 27 5.76 -11.62 -29.51
N ALA A 28 5.35 -12.84 -29.86
CA ALA A 28 5.24 -14.01 -29.01
C ALA A 28 6.55 -14.82 -29.01
N ALA A 29 6.83 -15.53 -27.92
CA ALA A 29 7.68 -16.71 -27.92
C ALA A 29 7.22 -17.70 -26.84
N GLN A 30 6.63 -18.81 -27.28
CA GLN A 30 6.40 -20.01 -26.50
C GLN A 30 7.69 -20.85 -26.48
N ASN A 31 8.03 -21.47 -25.35
CA ASN A 31 8.67 -22.78 -25.39
C ASN A 31 8.38 -23.61 -24.12
N THR A 32 7.33 -24.43 -24.26
CA THR A 32 7.26 -25.87 -23.99
C THR A 32 8.24 -26.53 -23.00
N GLY A 33 7.66 -27.19 -22.00
CA GLY A 33 8.03 -28.57 -21.64
C GLY A 33 8.35 -28.83 -20.16
N ASN A 34 7.41 -29.41 -19.40
CA ASN A 34 7.39 -30.86 -19.15
C ASN A 34 6.38 -31.22 -18.04
N SER A 35 5.56 -32.21 -18.34
CA SER A 35 4.54 -32.81 -17.48
C SER A 35 5.15 -33.59 -16.32
N ASN A 36 4.47 -33.61 -15.17
CA ASN A 36 4.21 -34.86 -14.45
C ASN A 36 2.94 -34.75 -13.61
N ASN A 37 1.95 -35.51 -14.07
CA ASN A 37 0.71 -35.86 -13.42
C ASN A 37 1.00 -36.66 -12.14
N SER A 38 0.30 -36.37 -11.04
CA SER A 38 -0.17 -37.39 -10.08
C SER A 38 -1.16 -36.76 -9.11
N SER A 39 -2.43 -36.93 -9.45
CA SER A 39 -3.54 -36.86 -8.52
C SER A 39 -3.37 -37.93 -7.44
N SER A 40 -3.14 -37.51 -6.20
CA SER A 40 -3.41 -38.36 -5.04
C SER A 40 -3.94 -37.50 -3.92
N SER A 41 -5.27 -37.45 -3.88
CA SER A 41 -6.07 -37.23 -2.69
C SER A 41 -5.48 -38.06 -1.55
N SER A 42 -4.87 -37.38 -0.59
CA SER A 42 -4.71 -37.89 0.76
C SER A 42 -5.26 -36.80 1.69
N LYS A 43 -6.40 -37.12 2.30
CA LYS A 43 -6.85 -36.52 3.54
C LYS A 43 -5.70 -36.63 4.53
N GLN A 44 -4.99 -35.53 4.75
CA GLN A 44 -4.12 -35.39 5.89
C GLN A 44 -4.53 -34.11 6.59
N GLY A 45 -5.31 -34.28 7.66
CA GLY A 45 -5.57 -33.23 8.64
C GLY A 45 -4.24 -32.89 9.29
N SER A 46 -3.48 -32.00 8.66
CA SER A 46 -2.55 -31.15 9.36
C SER A 46 -3.42 -30.21 10.18
N ALA A 47 -3.34 -30.33 11.50
CA ALA A 47 -3.62 -29.21 12.38
C ALA A 47 -2.60 -28.12 12.00
N GLU A 48 -2.92 -27.36 10.96
CA GLU A 48 -2.28 -26.12 10.60
C GLU A 48 -2.53 -25.24 11.81
N THR A 49 -1.53 -25.16 12.70
CA THR A 49 -1.51 -24.15 13.74
C THR A 49 -1.40 -22.86 12.96
N SER A 50 -2.55 -22.27 12.61
CA SER A 50 -2.63 -20.96 12.01
C SER A 50 -2.01 -20.03 13.02
N VAL A 51 -0.71 -19.77 12.85
CA VAL A 51 -0.04 -18.71 13.58
C VAL A 51 -0.81 -17.47 13.18
N SER A 52 -1.65 -16.98 14.08
CA SER A 52 -2.38 -15.73 13.87
C SER A 52 -1.33 -14.63 13.86
N VAL A 53 -0.77 -14.35 12.69
CA VAL A 53 0.18 -13.27 12.49
C VAL A 53 -0.54 -12.00 12.89
N ASN A 54 0.02 -11.28 13.85
CA ASN A 54 -0.58 -10.04 14.28
C ASN A 54 -0.56 -9.03 13.13
N TRP A 55 -1.56 -8.16 13.04
CA TRP A 55 -1.71 -7.23 11.90
C TRP A 55 -0.55 -6.22 11.76
N TYR A 56 0.25 -6.06 12.81
CA TYR A 56 1.42 -5.19 12.88
C TYR A 56 2.75 -5.94 12.65
N GLU A 57 2.71 -7.26 12.47
CA GLU A 57 3.90 -8.07 12.20
C GLU A 57 4.12 -8.24 10.69
N GLY A 58 5.39 -8.41 10.29
CA GLY A 58 5.74 -8.74 8.90
C GLY A 58 5.90 -7.53 7.95
N GLY A 59 6.06 -6.32 8.49
CA GLY A 59 6.41 -5.13 7.71
C GLY A 59 7.84 -5.23 7.14
N THR A 60 7.99 -5.03 5.84
CA THR A 60 9.30 -5.11 5.13
C THR A 60 9.53 -3.99 4.12
N LEU A 61 8.57 -3.08 3.98
CA LEU A 61 8.57 -2.07 2.91
C LEU A 61 9.23 -0.74 3.32
N HIS A 62 9.95 -0.69 4.44
CA HIS A 62 10.52 0.54 5.00
C HIS A 62 11.51 1.24 4.05
N ARG A 63 12.18 0.47 3.19
CA ARG A 63 13.14 0.95 2.17
C ARG A 63 12.74 0.53 0.76
N ALA A 64 11.47 0.20 0.58
CA ALA A 64 10.96 -0.25 -0.69
C ALA A 64 10.51 0.96 -1.53
N THR A 65 10.53 0.79 -2.85
CA THR A 65 9.96 1.74 -3.79
C THR A 65 8.43 1.68 -3.79
N VAL A 66 7.78 2.71 -4.32
CA VAL A 66 6.32 2.71 -4.54
C VAL A 66 5.89 1.57 -5.46
N SER A 67 6.68 1.21 -6.47
CA SER A 67 6.39 0.05 -7.32
C SER A 67 6.31 -1.25 -6.50
N SER A 68 7.25 -1.44 -5.57
CA SER A 68 7.25 -2.59 -4.65
C SER A 68 6.08 -2.53 -3.67
N TRP A 69 5.70 -1.32 -3.23
CA TRP A 69 4.52 -1.10 -2.40
C TRP A 69 3.24 -1.52 -3.13
N ARG A 70 3.05 -1.15 -4.40
CA ARG A 70 1.86 -1.52 -5.19
C ARG A 70 1.66 -3.04 -5.24
N SER A 71 2.74 -3.80 -5.39
CA SER A 71 2.70 -5.27 -5.46
C SER A 71 2.63 -5.96 -4.10
N ALA A 72 2.80 -5.23 -2.98
CA ALA A 72 2.82 -5.81 -1.66
C ALA A 72 1.40 -6.14 -1.14
N THR A 73 1.34 -7.14 -0.25
CA THR A 73 0.09 -7.49 0.43
C THR A 73 -0.36 -6.39 1.40
N TYR A 74 -1.67 -6.28 1.60
CA TYR A 74 -2.22 -5.29 2.52
C TYR A 74 -1.66 -5.45 3.96
N GLY A 75 -1.45 -6.68 4.44
CA GLY A 75 -0.85 -6.91 5.75
C GLY A 75 0.57 -6.33 5.88
N ASN A 76 1.42 -6.52 4.86
CA ASN A 76 2.77 -5.97 4.85
C ASN A 76 2.76 -4.43 4.80
N LYS A 77 1.86 -3.84 3.99
CA LYS A 77 1.63 -2.39 3.93
C LYS A 77 1.19 -1.85 5.29
N LEU A 78 0.23 -2.50 5.94
CA LEU A 78 -0.33 -2.07 7.21
C LEU A 78 0.70 -2.15 8.35
N ALA A 79 1.46 -3.24 8.42
CA ALA A 79 2.54 -3.39 9.39
C ALA A 79 3.63 -2.31 9.17
N THR A 80 4.05 -2.09 7.93
CA THR A 80 5.03 -1.03 7.61
C THR A 80 4.49 0.37 7.95
N ALA A 81 3.21 0.64 7.68
CA ALA A 81 2.57 1.91 8.01
C ALA A 81 2.48 2.14 9.52
N ALA A 82 2.18 1.10 10.30
CA ALA A 82 2.19 1.16 11.76
C ALA A 82 3.60 1.44 12.29
N ASP A 83 4.64 0.81 11.73
CA ASP A 83 6.03 1.06 12.09
C ASP A 83 6.42 2.53 11.82
N PHE A 84 6.01 3.11 10.69
CA PHE A 84 6.28 4.51 10.43
C PHE A 84 5.60 5.45 11.42
N LEU A 85 4.35 5.18 11.80
CA LEU A 85 3.61 5.99 12.77
C LEU A 85 4.21 5.90 14.17
N THR A 86 4.58 4.69 14.61
CA THR A 86 5.20 4.47 15.92
C THR A 86 6.61 5.05 16.02
N ALA A 87 7.36 5.08 14.92
CA ALA A 87 8.66 5.73 14.84
C ALA A 87 8.59 7.26 14.84
N THR A 88 7.44 7.85 14.46
CA THR A 88 7.27 9.30 14.28
C THR A 88 6.29 9.91 15.29
N LEU A 89 4.99 9.92 14.99
CA LEU A 89 3.95 10.65 15.71
C LEU A 89 3.49 9.94 17.00
N TRP A 90 3.60 8.62 17.07
CA TRP A 90 3.07 7.78 18.15
C TRP A 90 4.12 7.32 19.16
N LYS A 91 5.34 7.84 19.06
CA LYS A 91 6.44 7.45 19.94
C LYS A 91 6.11 7.76 21.41
N GLY A 92 6.01 6.70 22.22
CA GLY A 92 5.66 6.80 23.66
C GLY A 92 4.18 7.07 23.97
N GLN A 93 3.30 6.98 22.96
CA GLN A 93 1.85 7.20 23.12
C GLN A 93 1.06 5.90 23.30
N LEU A 94 1.66 4.74 22.97
CA LEU A 94 1.03 3.43 23.14
C LEU A 94 1.06 2.98 24.60
N LYS A 95 0.07 3.39 25.40
CA LYS A 95 -0.02 3.09 26.83
C LYS A 95 -1.16 2.16 27.18
N SER A 96 -2.17 2.10 26.32
CA SER A 96 -3.38 1.31 26.50
C SER A 96 -3.73 0.52 25.23
N PRO A 97 -4.56 -0.54 25.35
CA PRO A 97 -5.10 -1.23 24.19
C PRO A 97 -5.88 -0.30 23.24
N ASP A 98 -6.60 0.68 23.77
CA ASP A 98 -7.33 1.67 22.96
C ASP A 98 -6.40 2.49 22.06
N ASP A 99 -5.19 2.83 22.54
CA ASP A 99 -4.16 3.51 21.73
C ASP A 99 -3.70 2.62 20.56
N PHE A 100 -3.68 1.31 20.77
CA PHE A 100 -3.30 0.34 19.75
C PHE A 100 -4.37 0.23 18.65
N ASP A 101 -5.65 0.27 19.03
CA ASP A 101 -6.75 0.31 18.08
C ASP A 101 -6.78 1.60 17.27
N ARG A 102 -6.49 2.74 17.93
CA ARG A 102 -6.32 4.03 17.23
C ARG A 102 -5.13 4.03 16.29
N LEU A 103 -4.00 3.46 16.70
CA LEU A 103 -2.82 3.29 15.83
C LEU A 103 -3.19 2.48 14.59
N LYS A 104 -3.95 1.38 14.74
CA LYS A 104 -4.40 0.56 13.61
C LYS A 104 -5.25 1.36 12.62
N LEU A 105 -6.16 2.19 13.13
CA LEU A 105 -6.99 3.07 12.31
C LEU A 105 -6.10 4.07 11.55
N LYS A 106 -5.17 4.75 12.23
CA LYS A 106 -4.26 5.71 11.59
C LYS A 106 -3.31 5.03 10.59
N ALA A 107 -2.83 3.82 10.87
CA ALA A 107 -2.02 3.04 9.94
C ALA A 107 -2.81 2.70 8.67
N THR A 108 -4.10 2.34 8.81
CA THR A 108 -4.99 2.10 7.67
C THR A 108 -5.18 3.37 6.84
N MET A 109 -5.34 4.53 7.48
CA MET A 109 -5.43 5.83 6.80
C MET A 109 -4.14 6.18 6.05
N LEU A 110 -2.98 5.90 6.66
CA LEU A 110 -1.69 6.10 6.01
C LEU A 110 -1.52 5.19 4.79
N VAL A 111 -1.91 3.91 4.88
CA VAL A 111 -1.88 3.00 3.73
C VAL A 111 -2.73 3.55 2.59
N ALA A 112 -3.95 4.01 2.88
CA ALA A 112 -4.81 4.60 1.87
C ALA A 112 -4.21 5.85 1.22
N ALA A 113 -3.56 6.73 2.01
CA ALA A 113 -2.91 7.92 1.49
C ALA A 113 -1.69 7.58 0.62
N ILE A 114 -0.87 6.60 1.02
CA ILE A 114 0.25 6.12 0.21
C ILE A 114 -0.26 5.44 -1.06
N ASP A 115 -1.32 4.63 -0.97
CA ASP A 115 -1.91 3.97 -2.14
C ASP A 115 -2.49 4.98 -3.15
N ASP A 116 -3.09 6.09 -2.68
CA ASP A 116 -3.56 7.18 -3.54
C ASP A 116 -2.41 7.84 -4.31
N VAL A 117 -1.32 8.21 -3.62
CA VAL A 117 -0.11 8.77 -4.23
C VAL A 117 0.59 7.73 -5.12
N ALA A 118 0.51 6.45 -4.76
CA ALA A 118 1.04 5.36 -5.54
C ALA A 118 0.29 5.15 -6.86
N THR A 119 -0.89 5.72 -7.08
CA THR A 119 -1.53 5.67 -8.41
C THR A 119 -0.82 6.53 -9.46
N VAL A 120 0.01 7.47 -9.02
CA VAL A 120 0.75 8.37 -9.91
C VAL A 120 1.99 7.66 -10.45
N GLU A 121 2.10 7.44 -11.76
CA GLU A 121 3.23 6.68 -12.32
C GLU A 121 4.60 7.33 -12.06
N LEU A 122 4.65 8.66 -11.95
CA LEU A 122 5.87 9.41 -11.63
C LEU A 122 6.43 9.07 -10.23
N THR A 123 5.64 8.50 -9.33
CA THR A 123 6.08 8.15 -7.97
C THR A 123 6.64 6.74 -7.89
N ALA A 124 6.58 5.93 -8.96
CA ALA A 124 6.94 4.51 -8.93
C ALA A 124 8.37 4.22 -8.44
N SER A 125 9.32 5.13 -8.71
CA SER A 125 10.73 5.02 -8.30
C SER A 125 11.05 5.71 -6.97
N LEU A 126 10.09 6.42 -6.37
CA LEU A 126 10.30 7.07 -5.07
C LEU A 126 10.27 6.02 -3.96
N ASP A 127 10.95 6.33 -2.87
CA ASP A 127 10.91 5.49 -1.68
C ASP A 127 9.63 5.75 -0.90
N VAL A 128 9.00 4.66 -0.43
CA VAL A 128 7.77 4.73 0.36
C VAL A 128 7.96 5.58 1.62
N ALA A 129 9.14 5.52 2.23
CA ALA A 129 9.48 6.31 3.41
C ALA A 129 9.46 7.82 3.13
N GLU A 130 9.85 8.26 1.93
CA GLU A 130 9.81 9.67 1.55
C GLU A 130 8.38 10.17 1.43
N ILE A 131 7.51 9.37 0.79
CA ILE A 131 6.09 9.68 0.67
C ILE A 131 5.42 9.67 2.04
N ALA A 132 5.67 8.65 2.87
CA ALA A 132 5.13 8.57 4.22
C ALA A 132 5.56 9.80 5.06
N SER A 133 6.83 10.20 4.98
CA SER A 133 7.35 11.39 5.65
C SER A 133 6.67 12.68 5.17
N GLY A 134 6.43 12.82 3.86
CA GLY A 134 5.66 13.93 3.30
C GLY A 134 4.21 13.95 3.80
N ILE A 135 3.57 12.79 3.88
CA ILE A 135 2.21 12.65 4.41
C ILE A 135 2.16 13.02 5.91
N PHE A 136 3.16 12.67 6.72
CA PHE A 136 3.21 13.08 8.13
C PHE A 136 3.37 14.60 8.29
N LEU A 137 4.21 15.20 7.46
CA LEU A 137 4.50 16.63 7.55
C LEU A 137 3.32 17.50 7.09
N LEU A 138 2.58 17.02 6.11
CA LEU A 138 1.44 17.74 5.52
C LEU A 138 0.10 17.34 6.14
N GLY A 139 0.02 16.14 6.71
CA GLY A 139 -1.20 15.53 7.25
C GLY A 139 -1.31 15.72 8.76
N ASN A 140 -2.19 16.61 9.18
CA ASN A 140 -2.45 16.87 10.60
C ASN A 140 -3.36 15.81 11.28
N ASP A 141 -3.77 14.77 10.56
CA ASP A 141 -4.80 13.80 10.99
C ASP A 141 -4.22 12.41 11.33
N LEU A 142 -2.91 12.26 11.48
CA LEU A 142 -2.27 10.98 11.80
C LEU A 142 -1.72 10.90 13.24
N GLY A 143 -1.91 11.95 14.04
CA GLY A 143 -1.56 11.98 15.46
C GLY A 143 -2.53 11.22 16.38
N PRO A 144 -2.16 11.04 17.66
CA PRO A 144 -2.99 10.42 18.71
C PRO A 144 -4.25 11.20 19.08
#